data_AF-H0C298-F1
#
_entry.id   AF-H0C298-F1
#
_cell.length_a   1.000
_cell.length_b   1.000
_cell.length_c   1.000
_cell.angle_alpha   90.00
_cell.angle_beta   90.00
_cell.angle_gamma   90.00
#
_symmetry.space_group_name_H-M   'P 1'
#
loop_
_entity.id
_entity.type
_entity.pdbx_description
1 polymer ?
#
loop_
_entity_poly.entity_id
_entity_poly.type
_entity_poly.pdbx_seq_one_letter_code
_entity_poly.pdbx_strand_id
1 'polypeptide(L)'
;KIVWTSPLIALDPLVLHKEMPESTKTRIRDFFYNYAKTDAREKEIVMKISKLSGFKPSTNAQLMPIRQLDLFGKRNKIESDATLADADKKSRLAEIDQQLASLK
;
A
#
# COMPACT_ATOMS: atom_id res chain seq x y z
N LYS A 1 18.84 21.17 -2.93
CA LYS A 1 17.50 21.68 -2.57
C LYS A 1 16.45 20.65 -2.99
N ILE A 2 15.38 20.45 -2.23
CA ILE A 2 14.23 19.64 -2.69
C ILE A 2 13.46 20.51 -3.69
N VAL A 3 13.18 19.99 -4.88
CA VAL A 3 12.49 20.71 -5.98
C VAL A 3 11.05 20.26 -6.20
N TRP A 4 10.70 19.09 -5.71
CA TRP A 4 9.35 18.52 -5.74
C TRP A 4 9.24 17.43 -4.67
N THR A 5 8.04 17.26 -4.13
CA THR A 5 7.72 16.23 -3.15
C THR A 5 6.39 15.59 -3.53
N SER A 6 6.28 14.27 -3.40
CA SER A 6 5.02 13.56 -3.63
C SER A 6 3.99 13.88 -2.55
N PRO A 7 2.70 13.55 -2.80
CA PRO A 7 1.74 13.39 -1.70
C PRO A 7 2.24 12.39 -0.65
N LEU A 8 1.59 12.39 0.51
CA LEU A 8 1.88 11.45 1.59
C LEU A 8 1.62 10.01 1.13
N ILE A 9 2.65 9.17 1.25
CA ILE A 9 2.55 7.72 1.01
C ILE A 9 2.58 7.03 2.38
N ALA A 10 1.65 6.09 2.59
CA ALA A 10 1.65 5.29 3.82
C ALA A 10 2.94 4.49 3.95
N LEU A 11 3.41 4.28 5.18
CA LEU A 11 4.58 3.43 5.47
C LEU A 11 4.36 1.98 5.03
N ASP A 12 5.44 1.21 4.91
CA ASP A 12 5.39 -0.15 4.40
C ASP A 12 4.58 -1.11 5.31
N PRO A 13 3.74 -1.99 4.73
CA PRO A 13 3.05 -3.03 5.48
C PRO A 13 3.95 -4.27 5.70
N LEU A 14 3.74 -4.96 6.82
CA LEU A 14 4.25 -6.31 7.03
C LEU A 14 3.19 -7.34 6.57
N VAL A 15 3.60 -8.34 5.81
CA VAL A 15 2.69 -9.32 5.20
C VAL A 15 2.98 -10.72 5.73
N LEU A 16 1.92 -11.48 6.03
CA LEU A 16 1.98 -12.88 6.42
C LEU A 16 1.42 -13.77 5.31
N HIS A 17 1.98 -14.97 5.18
CA HIS A 17 1.45 -15.96 4.25
C HIS A 17 0.01 -16.38 4.64
N LYS A 18 -0.89 -16.47 3.66
CA LYS A 18 -2.32 -16.74 3.89
C LYS A 18 -2.57 -18.12 4.51
N GLU A 19 -1.79 -19.12 4.11
CA GLU A 19 -1.97 -20.51 4.57
C GLU A 19 -1.21 -20.82 5.88
N MET A 20 -0.65 -19.81 6.55
CA MET A 20 0.01 -20.02 7.85
C MET A 20 -1.03 -20.41 8.91
N PRO A 21 -0.71 -21.32 9.86
CA PRO A 21 -1.62 -21.66 10.96
C PRO A 21 -2.04 -20.41 11.76
N GLU A 22 -3.32 -20.30 12.12
CA GLU A 22 -3.82 -19.13 12.85
C GLU A 22 -3.12 -18.91 14.19
N SER A 23 -2.75 -19.98 14.89
CA SER A 23 -1.96 -19.89 16.13
C SER A 23 -0.61 -19.20 15.91
N THR A 24 0.06 -19.47 14.77
CA THR A 24 1.31 -18.82 14.39
C THR A 24 1.08 -17.37 14.00
N LYS A 25 0.06 -17.08 13.18
CA LYS A 25 -0.27 -15.70 12.80
C LYS A 25 -0.57 -14.84 14.03
N THR A 26 -1.32 -15.36 14.99
CA THR A 26 -1.63 -14.66 16.25
C THR A 26 -0.38 -14.35 17.05
N ARG A 27 0.51 -15.33 17.26
CA ARG A 27 1.80 -15.09 17.95
C ARG A 27 2.64 -13.99 17.28
N ILE A 28 2.69 -13.98 15.95
CA ILE A 28 3.43 -12.95 15.21
C ILE A 28 2.76 -11.58 15.36
N ARG A 29 1.43 -11.49 15.21
CA ARG A 29 0.69 -10.24 15.40
C ARG A 29 0.88 -9.69 16.81
N ASP A 30 0.73 -10.52 17.82
CA ASP A 30 0.85 -10.13 19.23
C ASP A 30 2.25 -9.61 19.55
N PHE A 31 3.29 -10.22 18.99
CA PHE A 31 4.66 -9.71 19.10
C PHE A 31 4.76 -8.29 18.52
N PHE A 32 4.43 -8.11 17.24
CA PHE A 32 4.60 -6.79 16.59
C PHE A 32 3.72 -5.70 17.21
N TYR A 33 2.49 -6.01 17.62
CA TYR A 33 1.58 -5.02 18.22
C TYR A 33 2.03 -4.54 19.60
N ASN A 34 2.90 -5.28 20.28
CA ASN A 34 3.40 -4.92 21.60
C ASN A 34 4.88 -4.52 21.60
N TYR A 35 5.65 -4.88 20.57
CA TYR A 35 7.05 -4.49 20.44
C TYR A 35 7.21 -2.98 20.22
N ALA A 36 8.17 -2.37 20.94
CA ALA A 36 8.44 -0.94 20.95
C ALA A 36 7.28 -0.05 21.43
N LYS A 37 6.28 -0.64 22.09
CA LYS A 37 5.11 0.11 22.60
C LYS A 37 5.48 0.96 23.82
N THR A 38 6.20 0.38 24.78
CA THR A 38 6.56 1.04 26.04
C THR A 38 8.05 0.97 26.34
N ASP A 39 8.72 -0.13 26.00
CA ASP A 39 10.13 -0.34 26.30
C ASP A 39 11.04 0.63 25.52
N ALA A 40 11.94 1.32 26.24
CA ALA A 40 12.80 2.36 25.67
C ALA A 40 13.88 1.78 24.73
N ARG A 41 14.41 0.59 25.04
CA ARG A 41 15.39 -0.08 24.20
C ARG A 41 14.74 -0.56 22.90
N GLU A 42 13.55 -1.15 22.97
CA GLU A 42 12.81 -1.56 21.77
C GLU A 42 12.49 -0.35 20.87
N LYS A 43 12.09 0.78 21.46
CA LYS A 43 11.89 2.05 20.74
C LYS A 43 13.15 2.53 20.03
N GLU A 44 14.30 2.45 20.70
CA GLU A 44 15.58 2.82 20.10
C GLU A 44 15.93 1.90 18.91
N ILE A 45 15.65 0.60 19.02
CA ILE A 45 15.89 -0.38 17.95
C ILE A 45 15.05 -0.02 16.71
N VAL A 46 13.74 0.18 16.85
CA VAL A 46 12.87 0.46 15.70
C VAL A 46 13.14 1.84 15.09
N MET A 47 13.57 2.81 15.91
CA MET A 47 13.98 4.14 15.44
C MET A 47 15.21 4.05 14.51
N LYS A 48 16.15 3.13 14.78
CA LYS A 48 17.35 2.92 13.96
C LYS A 48 17.08 2.22 12.63
N ILE A 49 16.01 1.44 12.52
CA ILE A 49 15.68 0.69 11.29
C ILE A 49 15.10 1.61 10.20
N SER A 50 14.06 2.37 10.53
CA SER A 50 13.39 3.26 9.56
C SER A 50 12.70 4.45 10.22
N LYS A 51 13.28 4.95 11.33
CA LYS A 51 12.66 6.01 12.16
C LYS A 51 11.24 5.64 12.59
N LEU A 52 11.00 4.36 12.84
CA LEU A 52 9.71 3.87 13.29
C LEU A 52 9.53 4.18 14.77
N SER A 53 8.28 4.34 15.19
CA SER A 53 7.91 4.49 16.60
C SER A 53 7.25 3.25 17.19
N GLY A 54 7.06 2.21 16.37
CA GLY A 54 6.38 0.96 16.72
C GLY A 54 5.57 0.43 15.53
N PHE A 55 4.66 -0.50 15.80
CA PHE A 55 3.80 -1.11 14.80
C PHE A 55 2.33 -0.92 15.15
N LYS A 56 1.48 -0.88 14.12
CA LYS A 56 0.03 -0.75 14.27
C LYS A 56 -0.69 -1.86 13.51
N PRO A 57 -1.86 -2.31 13.98
CA PRO A 57 -2.73 -3.18 13.20
C PRO A 57 -3.02 -2.57 11.82
N SER A 58 -2.96 -3.40 10.79
CA SER A 58 -3.25 -3.01 9.41
C SER A 58 -3.94 -4.15 8.66
N THR A 59 -4.56 -3.80 7.54
CA THR A 59 -5.25 -4.72 6.63
C THR A 59 -4.91 -4.36 5.19
N ASN A 60 -5.39 -5.15 4.23
CA ASN A 60 -5.26 -4.86 2.81
C ASN A 60 -5.87 -3.50 2.41
N ALA A 61 -6.73 -2.90 3.25
CA ALA A 61 -7.27 -1.56 3.04
C ALA A 61 -6.19 -0.47 2.97
N GLN A 62 -5.02 -0.69 3.60
CA GLN A 62 -3.88 0.22 3.48
C GLN A 62 -3.38 0.35 2.03
N LEU A 63 -3.60 -0.65 1.19
CA LEU A 63 -3.16 -0.67 -0.21
C LEU A 63 -4.12 0.06 -1.16
N MET A 64 -5.27 0.54 -0.68
CA MET A 64 -6.29 1.17 -1.52
C MET A 64 -5.75 2.39 -2.29
N PRO A 65 -5.04 3.35 -1.66
CA PRO A 65 -4.47 4.47 -2.39
C PRO A 65 -3.43 4.05 -3.44
N ILE A 66 -2.67 2.98 -3.16
CA ILE A 66 -1.66 2.45 -4.08
C ILE A 66 -2.32 1.79 -5.29
N ARG A 67 -3.41 1.04 -5.09
CA ARG A 67 -4.21 0.46 -6.18
C ARG A 67 -4.84 1.55 -7.05
N GLN A 68 -5.37 2.61 -6.44
CA GLN A 68 -5.89 3.76 -7.17
C GLN A 68 -4.79 4.43 -8.00
N LEU A 69 -3.61 4.65 -7.42
CA LEU A 69 -2.48 5.26 -8.12
C LEU A 69 -2.01 4.42 -9.31
N ASP A 70 -1.93 3.09 -9.17
CA ASP A 70 -1.60 2.17 -10.27
C ASP A 70 -2.63 2.27 -11.41
N LEU A 71 -3.92 2.29 -11.07
CA LEU A 71 -5.01 2.43 -12.05
C LEU A 71 -4.97 3.80 -12.75
N PHE A 72 -4.75 4.90 -12.03
CA PHE A 72 -4.57 6.21 -12.65
C PHE A 72 -3.35 6.24 -13.57
N GLY A 73 -2.24 5.60 -13.18
CA GLY A 73 -1.07 5.43 -14.03
C GLY A 73 -1.38 4.68 -15.32
N LYS A 74 -2.14 3.58 -15.25
CA LYS A 74 -2.60 2.83 -16.42
C LYS A 74 -3.53 3.65 -17.30
N ARG A 75 -4.48 4.37 -16.69
CA ARG A 75 -5.42 5.26 -17.38
C ARG A 75 -4.67 6.32 -18.20
N ASN A 76 -3.72 7.01 -17.58
CA ASN A 76 -2.92 8.05 -18.24
C ASN A 76 -2.11 7.49 -19.42
N LYS A 77 -1.57 6.27 -19.29
CA LYS A 77 -0.84 5.61 -20.39
C LYS A 77 -1.75 5.30 -21.57
N ILE A 78 -2.98 4.83 -21.32
CA ILE A 78 -3.95 4.58 -22.39
C ILE A 78 -4.39 5.90 -23.04
N GLU A 79 -4.61 6.94 -22.24
CA GLU A 79 -4.97 8.27 -22.75
C GLU A 79 -3.88 8.89 -23.64
N SER A 80 -2.60 8.67 -23.33
CA SER A 80 -1.50 9.21 -24.13
C SER A 80 -1.06 8.30 -25.28
N ASP A 81 -1.54 7.07 -25.36
CA ASP A 81 -1.21 6.16 -26.46
C ASP A 81 -1.93 6.59 -27.75
N ALA A 82 -1.12 6.96 -28.75
CA ALA A 82 -1.57 7.38 -30.08
C ALA A 82 -1.67 6.22 -31.08
N THR A 83 -1.27 5.00 -30.69
CA THR A 83 -1.28 3.81 -31.54
C THR A 83 -2.55 2.96 -31.38
N LEU A 84 -3.30 3.18 -30.30
CA LEU A 84 -4.57 2.51 -30.04
C LEU A 84 -5.69 3.08 -30.91
N ALA A 85 -6.52 2.19 -31.47
CA ALA A 85 -7.77 2.59 -32.08
C ALA A 85 -8.73 3.19 -31.03
N ASP A 86 -9.53 4.17 -31.43
CA ASP A 86 -10.44 4.90 -30.52
C ASP A 86 -11.42 3.96 -29.78
N ALA A 87 -11.91 2.93 -30.46
CA ALA A 87 -12.81 1.94 -29.88
C ALA A 87 -12.14 1.15 -28.75
N ASP A 88 -10.91 0.67 -28.97
CA ASP A 88 -10.14 -0.09 -27.98
C ASP A 88 -9.76 0.80 -26.80
N LYS A 89 -9.35 2.04 -27.08
CA LYS A 89 -9.03 3.04 -26.07
C LYS A 89 -10.22 3.29 -25.16
N LYS A 90 -11.41 3.53 -25.74
CA LYS A 90 -12.65 3.74 -24.98
C LYS A 90 -13.01 2.53 -24.14
N SER A 91 -12.88 1.31 -24.67
CA SER A 91 -13.19 0.08 -23.93
C SER A 91 -12.26 -0.12 -22.73
N ARG A 92 -10.95 0.09 -22.90
CA ARG A 92 -9.96 -0.07 -21.82
C ARG A 92 -10.10 0.98 -20.73
N LEU A 93 -10.42 2.23 -21.11
CA LEU A 93 -10.69 3.29 -20.14
C LEU A 93 -11.93 2.97 -19.29
N ALA A 94 -13.01 2.48 -19.91
CA ALA A 94 -14.22 2.08 -19.20
C ALA A 94 -13.94 0.95 -18.17
N GLU A 95 -13.11 -0.02 -18.51
CA GLU A 95 -12.70 -1.09 -17.58
C GLU A 95 -11.94 -0.52 -16.36
N ILE A 96 -10.99 0.39 -16.59
CA ILE A 96 -10.23 1.02 -15.50
C ILE A 96 -11.15 1.89 -14.62
N ASP A 97 -12.06 2.64 -15.22
CA ASP A 97 -13.01 3.48 -14.49
C ASP A 97 -13.95 2.62 -13.63
N GLN A 98 -14.36 1.44 -14.11
CA GLN A 98 -15.11 0.45 -13.32
C GLN A 98 -14.29 -0.10 -12.16
N GLN A 99 -13.00 -0.44 -12.39
CA GLN A 99 -12.11 -0.90 -11.32
C GLN A 99 -11.91 0.19 -10.27
N LEU A 100 -11.68 1.44 -10.67
CA LEU A 100 -11.58 2.59 -9.76
C LEU A 100 -12.86 2.81 -8.95
N ALA A 101 -14.04 2.66 -9.57
CA ALA A 101 -15.32 2.76 -8.87
C ALA A 101 -15.50 1.63 -7.84
N SER A 102 -15.01 0.42 -8.12
CA SER A 102 -15.08 -0.72 -7.19
C SER A 102 -14.12 -0.62 -6.00
N LEU A 103 -13.16 0.30 -6.05
CA LEU A 103 -12.21 0.59 -4.97
C LEU A 103 -12.70 1.68 -4.00
N LYS A 104 -13.94 2.15 -4.14
CA LYS A 104 -14.55 3.12 -3.22
C LYS A 104 -15.22 2.44 -2.02
#